data_AF-A0A535URZ0-F1
#
_entry.id   AF-A0A535URZ0-F1
#
_cell.length_a   1.000
_cell.length_b   1.000
_cell.length_c   1.000
_cell.angle_alpha   90.00
_cell.angle_beta   90.00
_cell.angle_gamma   90.00
#
_symmetry.space_group_name_H-M   'P 1'
#
loop_
_entity.id
_entity.type
_entity.pdbx_description
1 polymer ?
#
loop_
_entity_poly.entity_id
_entity_poly.type
_entity_poly.pdbx_seq_one_letter_code
_entity_poly.pdbx_strand_id
1 'polypeptide(L)'
;MAMVAPRRNDRGRRPAPSGVVLRNEAETHEVEVARALNQWAVTVTSLSDGRMICQDFFNRRWEALARAEDFVRLLNRKEPPPGW
;
A
#
# COMPACT_ATOMS: atom_id res chain seq x y z
N MET A 1 25.77 -27.17 -8.84
CA MET A 1 25.26 -25.81 -8.59
C MET A 1 23.84 -25.73 -9.12
N ALA A 2 22.83 -25.62 -8.25
CA ALA A 2 21.44 -25.42 -8.64
C ALA A 2 20.94 -24.18 -7.90
N MET A 3 20.67 -23.10 -8.65
CA MET A 3 20.15 -21.86 -8.08
C MET A 3 18.69 -22.05 -7.73
N VAL A 4 18.37 -21.91 -6.45
CA VAL A 4 17.00 -21.79 -5.97
C VAL A 4 16.46 -20.46 -6.49
N ALA A 5 15.57 -20.51 -7.48
CA ALA A 5 14.77 -19.35 -7.87
C ALA A 5 14.02 -18.84 -6.64
N PRO A 6 14.06 -17.53 -6.31
CA PRO A 6 13.26 -17.00 -5.23
C PRO A 6 11.80 -17.26 -5.60
N ARG A 7 11.11 -18.03 -4.75
CA ARG A 7 9.67 -18.24 -4.83
C ARG A 7 9.02 -16.87 -4.70
N ARG A 8 8.71 -16.27 -5.85
CA ARG A 8 7.90 -15.06 -5.96
C ARG A 8 6.57 -15.40 -5.31
N ASN A 9 6.38 -14.88 -4.11
CA ASN A 9 5.21 -15.11 -3.29
C ASN A 9 4.05 -14.29 -3.87
N ASP A 10 3.60 -14.65 -5.08
CA ASP A 10 2.37 -14.21 -5.74
C ASP A 10 1.16 -14.85 -5.05
N ARG A 11 1.14 -14.82 -3.71
CA ARG A 11 0.02 -15.29 -2.91
C ARG A 11 -1.04 -14.20 -3.04
N GLY A 12 -1.95 -14.44 -3.98
CA GLY A 12 -3.01 -13.55 -4.39
C GLY A 12 -3.65 -12.78 -3.24
N ARG A 13 -3.27 -11.51 -3.11
CA ARG A 13 -4.22 -10.50 -2.67
C ARG A 13 -5.23 -10.36 -3.79
N ARG A 14 -6.27 -11.19 -3.74
CA ARG A 14 -7.53 -10.82 -4.35
C ARG A 14 -7.92 -9.52 -3.65
N PRO A 15 -7.98 -8.37 -4.35
CA PRO A 15 -8.49 -7.16 -3.72
C PRO A 15 -9.84 -7.54 -3.13
N ALA A 16 -10.13 -7.13 -1.89
CA ALA A 16 -11.50 -7.23 -1.41
C ALA A 16 -12.39 -6.60 -2.50
N PRO A 17 -13.55 -7.20 -2.86
CA PRO A 17 -14.37 -6.73 -3.99
C PRO A 17 -14.84 -5.27 -3.87
N SER A 18 -14.59 -4.63 -2.73
CA SER A 18 -14.89 -3.23 -2.40
C SER A 18 -13.63 -2.39 -2.09
N GLY A 19 -12.44 -2.83 -2.50
CA GLY A 19 -11.17 -2.16 -2.20
C GLY A 19 -10.82 -1.06 -3.20
N VAL A 20 -10.30 0.08 -2.72
CA VAL A 20 -9.77 1.17 -3.55
C VAL A 20 -8.26 1.06 -3.55
N VAL A 21 -7.64 0.99 -4.73
CA VAL A 21 -6.19 0.97 -4.88
C VAL A 21 -5.74 2.31 -5.43
N LEU A 22 -4.86 2.99 -4.72
CA LEU A 22 -4.19 4.22 -5.14
C LEU A 22 -2.72 3.92 -5.41
N ARG A 23 -2.16 4.50 -6.46
CA ARG A 23 -0.75 4.35 -6.81
C ARG A 23 -0.06 5.71 -6.82
N ASN A 24 1.21 5.71 -6.42
CA ASN A 24 2.11 6.84 -6.59
C ASN A 24 2.36 7.08 -8.09
N GLU A 25 2.61 8.35 -8.49
CA GLU A 25 2.99 8.75 -9.85
C GLU A 25 4.24 8.05 -10.39
N ALA A 26 5.20 7.74 -9.51
CA ALA A 26 6.41 6.99 -9.81
C ALA A 26 6.19 5.47 -9.89
N GLU A 27 4.96 4.99 -9.66
CA GLU A 27 4.57 3.57 -9.64
C GLU A 27 5.46 2.68 -8.76
N THR A 28 6.10 3.27 -7.75
CA THR A 28 6.98 2.56 -6.81
C THR A 28 6.22 1.97 -5.63
N HIS A 29 5.06 2.53 -5.32
CA HIS A 29 4.28 2.20 -4.14
C HIS A 29 2.79 2.16 -4.48
N GLU A 30 2.11 1.21 -3.86
CA GLU A 30 0.67 0.99 -3.97
C GLU A 30 0.04 1.11 -2.58
N VAL A 31 -1.07 1.83 -2.50
CA VAL A 31 -1.85 2.03 -1.27
C VAL A 31 -3.23 1.43 -1.49
N GLU A 32 -3.51 0.32 -0.82
CA GLU A 32 -4.77 -0.41 -0.92
C GLU A 32 -5.66 -0.10 0.29
N VAL A 33 -6.88 0.37 0.04
CA VAL A 33 -7.93 0.54 1.04
C VAL A 33 -8.93 -0.59 0.90
N ALA A 34 -8.90 -1.56 1.81
CA ALA A 34 -9.78 -2.72 1.78
C ALA A 34 -10.65 -2.80 3.04
N ARG A 35 -11.84 -3.38 2.90
CA ARG A 35 -12.67 -3.71 4.05
C ARG A 35 -12.07 -4.95 4.75
N ALA A 36 -11.68 -4.82 6.01
CA ALA A 36 -11.13 -5.89 6.82
C ALA A 36 -12.02 -6.12 8.05
N LEU A 37 -12.82 -7.19 8.02
CA LEU A 37 -13.80 -7.52 9.06
C LEU A 37 -14.77 -6.34 9.34
N ASN A 38 -14.64 -5.73 10.52
CA ASN A 38 -15.43 -4.61 10.99
C ASN A 38 -14.73 -3.24 10.78
N GLN A 39 -13.51 -3.21 10.22
CA GLN A 39 -12.71 -2.00 9.99
C GLN A 39 -12.28 -1.84 8.51
N TRP A 40 -11.72 -0.68 8.19
CA TRP A 40 -11.13 -0.36 6.90
C TRP A 40 -9.62 -0.37 7.06
N ALA A 41 -8.94 -1.24 6.33
CA ALA A 41 -7.50 -1.36 6.35
C ALA A 41 -6.91 -0.55 5.19
N VAL A 42 -5.97 0.34 5.50
CA VAL A 42 -5.13 1.03 4.52
C VAL A 42 -3.78 0.34 4.53
N THR A 43 -3.36 -0.21 3.41
CA THR A 43 -2.15 -1.02 3.30
C THR A 43 -1.22 -0.44 2.26
N VAL A 44 -0.04 0.00 2.68
CA VAL A 44 0.99 0.51 1.78
C VAL A 44 1.94 -0.62 1.45
N THR A 45 2.12 -0.87 0.16
CA THR A 45 2.96 -1.94 -0.38
C THR A 45 3.97 -1.34 -1.33
N SER A 46 5.24 -1.70 -1.17
CA SER A 46 6.28 -1.42 -2.16
C SER A 46 6.07 -2.31 -3.38
N LEU A 47 5.97 -1.71 -4.56
CA LEU A 47 5.84 -2.45 -5.83
C LEU A 47 7.17 -3.05 -6.29
N SER A 48 8.32 -2.53 -5.84
CA SER A 48 9.62 -3.10 -6.20
C SER A 48 9.79 -4.51 -5.65
N ASP A 49 9.37 -4.71 -4.40
CA ASP A 49 9.62 -5.95 -3.65
C ASP A 49 8.33 -6.72 -3.33
N GLY A 50 7.16 -6.15 -3.64
CA GLY A 50 5.85 -6.66 -3.21
C GLY A 50 5.67 -6.68 -1.68
N ARG A 51 6.51 -5.93 -0.96
CA ARG A 51 6.55 -5.94 0.51
C ARG A 51 5.59 -4.92 1.08
N MET A 52 4.79 -5.35 2.06
CA MET A 52 3.99 -4.43 2.85
C MET A 52 4.90 -3.58 3.74
N ILE A 53 4.82 -2.26 3.60
CA ILE A 53 5.59 -1.30 4.38
C ILE A 53 4.85 -1.00 5.69
N CYS A 54 3.57 -0.65 5.58
CA CYS A 54 2.74 -0.34 6.73
C CYS A 54 1.27 -0.69 6.46
N GLN A 55 0.52 -0.84 7.55
CA GLN A 55 -0.91 -1.08 7.53
C GLN A 55 -1.58 -0.34 8.70
N ASP A 56 -2.56 0.50 8.36
CA ASP A 56 -3.38 1.25 9.32
C ASP A 56 -4.84 0.77 9.27
N PHE A 57 -5.56 0.89 10.39
CA PHE A 57 -6.97 0.49 10.51
C PHE A 57 -7.85 1.66 10.95
N PHE A 58 -8.98 1.82 10.26
CA PHE A 58 -9.95 2.89 10.50
C PHE A 58 -11.35 2.33 10.68
N ASN A 59 -12.15 3.00 11.50
CA ASN A 59 -13.54 2.59 11.72
C ASN A 59 -14.44 3.04 10.56
N ARG A 60 -14.16 4.20 9.96
CA ARG A 60 -14.97 4.78 8.89
C ARG A 60 -14.23 4.74 7.55
N ARG A 61 -14.98 4.52 6.46
CA ARG A 61 -14.44 4.44 5.09
C ARG A 61 -13.72 5.73 4.68
N TRP A 62 -14.30 6.89 4.98
CA TRP A 62 -13.76 8.17 4.55
C TRP A 62 -12.41 8.49 5.23
N GLU A 63 -12.22 8.06 6.49
CA GLU A 63 -10.94 8.21 7.20
C GLU A 63 -9.84 7.39 6.53
N ALA A 64 -10.15 6.15 6.15
CA ALA A 64 -9.23 5.28 5.43
C ALA A 64 -8.87 5.85 4.06
N LEU A 65 -9.84 6.41 3.32
CA LEU A 65 -9.60 7.03 2.02
C LEU A 65 -8.73 8.29 2.14
N ALA A 66 -9.06 9.19 3.08
CA ALA A 66 -8.27 10.39 3.31
C ALA A 66 -6.82 10.05 3.69
N ARG A 67 -6.63 9.05 4.56
CA ARG A 67 -5.28 8.59 4.91
C ARG A 67 -4.54 7.99 3.72
N ALA A 68 -5.23 7.24 2.87
CA ALA A 68 -4.62 6.66 1.68
C ALA A 68 -4.16 7.74 0.69
N GLU A 69 -4.94 8.79 0.50
CA GLU A 69 -4.54 9.96 -0.30
C GLU A 69 -3.33 10.68 0.31
N ASP A 70 -3.29 10.85 1.64
CA ASP A 70 -2.14 11.44 2.33
C ASP A 70 -0.87 10.60 2.14
N PHE A 71 -0.97 9.27 2.20
CA PHE A 71 0.17 8.38 1.90
C PHE A 71 0.66 8.56 0.47
N VAL A 72 -0.23 8.61 -0.52
CA VAL A 72 0.18 8.87 -1.91
C VAL A 72 0.86 10.23 -2.04
N ARG A 73 0.32 11.27 -1.41
CA ARG A 73 0.94 12.61 -1.40
C ARG A 73 2.33 12.59 -0.77
N LEU A 74 2.50 11.89 0.35
CA LEU A 74 3.79 11.73 1.01
C LEU A 74 4.79 10.98 0.12
N LEU A 75 4.35 9.90 -0.53
CA LEU A 75 5.20 9.09 -1.39
C LEU A 75 5.53 9.78 -2.72
N ASN A 76 4.68 10.70 -3.19
CA ASN A 76 4.92 11.54 -4.37
C ASN A 76 5.88 12.71 -4.05
N ARG A 77 6.12 13.05 -2.78
CA ARG A 77 7.11 14.09 -2.44
C ARG A 77 8.51 13.62 -2.82
N LYS A 78 9.08 14.24 -3.86
CA LYS A 78 10.45 14.02 -4.32
C LYS A 78 11.52 14.70 -3.46
N GLU A 79 11.14 15.67 -2.63
CA GLU A 79 12.08 16.33 -1.73
C GLU A 79 12.08 15.66 -0.35
N PRO A 80 13.24 15.23 0.17
CA PRO A 80 13.36 15.05 1.62
C PRO A 80 13.02 16.41 2.27
N PRO A 81 12.30 16.43 3.41
CA PRO A 81 12.06 17.68 4.11
C PRO A 81 13.40 18.42 4.30
N PRO A 82 13.49 19.71 3.97
CA PRO A 82 14.73 20.44 4.12
C PRO A 82 15.10 20.46 5.61
N GLY A 83 16.14 19.70 5.96
CA GLY A 83 16.68 19.62 7.32
C GLY A 83 16.42 18.30 8.02
N TRP A 84 17.30 17.32 7.78
CA TRP A 84 17.81 16.38 8.78
C TRP A 84 19.24 15.97 8.38
#